data_AF-A0A2G4ILQ5-F1
#
_entry.id   AF-A0A2G4ILQ5-F1
#
_cell.length_a   1.000
_cell.length_b   1.000
_cell.length_c   1.000
_cell.angle_alpha   90.00
_cell.angle_beta   90.00
_cell.angle_gamma   90.00
#
_symmetry.space_group_name_H-M   'P 1'
#
loop_
_entity.id
_entity.type
_entity.pdbx_description
1 polymer ?
#
loop_
_entity_poly.entity_id
_entity_poly.type
_entity_poly.pdbx_seq_one_letter_code
_entity_poly.pdbx_strand_id
1 'polypeptide(L)'
;MAETKFNRPTFAVKAIPSDVNNASFLGNPVLDNLVSVVVALGTEVWATKRRMKVMESLLVKKGITPDMIEKYVPSADEAAAWEKDRNRFIEMTFNALGNEGYLSASAPFPKRG
;
A
#
# COMPACT_ATOMS: atom_id res chain seq x y z
N MET A 1 27.93 31.93 -18.35
CA MET A 1 26.61 31.27 -18.41
C MET A 1 25.56 32.36 -18.30
N ALA A 2 24.77 32.58 -19.36
CA ALA A 2 23.80 33.66 -19.38
C ALA A 2 22.53 33.25 -18.62
N GLU A 3 22.20 34.01 -17.59
CA GLU A 3 20.99 33.88 -16.79
C GLU A 3 19.81 34.45 -17.61
N THR A 4 18.92 33.58 -18.09
CA THR A 4 17.75 33.99 -18.89
C THR A 4 16.71 34.66 -17.98
N LYS A 5 16.71 35.99 -17.98
CA LYS A 5 15.70 36.81 -17.30
C LYS A 5 14.37 36.76 -18.07
N PHE A 6 13.44 35.93 -17.62
CA PHE A 6 12.08 35.92 -18.15
C PHE A 6 11.29 37.12 -17.61
N ASN A 7 11.36 38.27 -18.29
CA ASN A 7 10.52 39.43 -18.00
C ASN A 7 9.14 39.27 -18.67
N ARG A 8 8.38 38.25 -18.27
CA ARG A 8 6.98 38.09 -18.66
C ARG A 8 6.10 38.48 -17.47
N PRO A 9 5.12 39.39 -17.63
CA PRO A 9 4.18 39.67 -16.55
C PRO A 9 3.43 38.37 -16.24
N THR A 10 3.73 37.80 -15.08
CA THR A 10 3.15 36.53 -14.66
C THR A 10 1.95 36.88 -13.79
N PHE A 11 0.76 36.77 -14.37
CA PHE A 11 -0.51 37.09 -13.71
C PHE A 11 -1.03 35.97 -12.80
N ALA A 12 -0.19 34.95 -12.55
CA ALA A 12 -0.54 33.87 -11.64
C ALA A 12 -0.56 34.42 -10.21
N VAL A 13 -1.75 34.47 -9.63
CA VAL A 13 -1.92 34.77 -8.20
C VAL A 13 -1.14 33.72 -7.42
N LYS A 14 -0.44 34.14 -6.37
CA LYS A 14 0.29 33.22 -5.48
C LYS A 14 -0.71 32.20 -4.93
N ALA A 15 -0.48 30.92 -5.20
CA ALA A 15 -1.40 29.84 -4.80
C ALA A 15 -1.75 29.98 -3.31
N ILE A 16 -3.05 30.10 -3.02
CA ILE A 16 -3.52 30.15 -1.64
C ILE A 16 -3.42 28.72 -1.12
N PRO A 17 -2.91 28.46 0.10
CA PRO A 17 -2.80 27.09 0.62
C PRO A 17 -4.11 26.29 0.57
N SER A 18 -5.26 26.99 0.64
CA SER A 18 -6.59 26.40 0.45
C SER A 18 -6.79 25.79 -0.95
N ASP A 19 -6.24 26.38 -2.01
CA ASP A 19 -6.42 25.92 -3.40
C ASP A 19 -5.75 24.57 -3.65
N VAL A 20 -4.69 24.27 -2.89
CA VAL A 20 -3.95 22.99 -2.96
C VAL A 20 -4.48 21.98 -1.95
N ASN A 21 -4.85 22.43 -0.74
CA ASN A 21 -5.31 21.53 0.33
C ASN A 21 -6.77 21.09 0.17
N ASN A 22 -7.61 21.89 -0.50
CA ASN A 22 -9.02 21.59 -0.76
C ASN A 22 -9.29 21.21 -2.23
N ALA A 23 -8.23 20.98 -3.02
CA ALA A 23 -8.38 20.52 -4.39
C ALA A 23 -9.03 19.12 -4.40
N SER A 24 -10.31 19.06 -4.72
CA SER A 24 -10.97 17.79 -5.02
C SER A 24 -10.77 17.47 -6.50
N PHE A 25 -10.07 16.38 -6.81
CA PHE A 25 -9.80 15.95 -8.18
C PHE A 25 -11.04 15.31 -8.82
N LEU A 26 -11.83 14.57 -8.04
CA LEU A 26 -13.05 13.88 -8.49
C LEU A 26 -14.33 14.60 -8.07
N GLY A 27 -14.25 15.86 -7.61
CA GLY A 27 -15.40 16.65 -7.17
C GLY A 27 -16.01 16.20 -5.84
N ASN A 28 -15.45 15.18 -5.19
CA ASN A 28 -15.82 14.74 -3.85
C ASN A 28 -14.55 14.30 -3.08
N PRO A 29 -14.23 14.95 -1.95
CA PRO A 29 -13.02 14.64 -1.19
C PRO A 29 -12.98 13.19 -0.65
N VAL A 30 -14.13 12.55 -0.44
CA VAL A 30 -14.18 11.13 -0.03
C VAL A 30 -13.70 10.22 -1.16
N LEU A 31 -14.04 10.53 -2.41
CA LEU A 31 -13.58 9.77 -3.58
C LEU A 31 -12.08 9.99 -3.82
N ASP A 32 -11.59 11.21 -3.63
CA ASP A 32 -10.16 11.51 -3.75
C ASP A 32 -9.31 10.84 -2.67
N ASN A 33 -9.85 10.75 -1.44
CA ASN A 33 -9.24 9.99 -0.37
C ASN A 33 -9.20 8.49 -0.69
N LEU A 34 -10.29 7.93 -1.25
CA LEU A 34 -10.31 6.54 -1.67
C LEU A 34 -9.26 6.25 -2.75
N VAL A 35 -9.16 7.11 -3.77
CA VAL A 35 -8.12 6.99 -4.81
C VAL A 35 -6.73 7.08 -4.21
N SER A 36 -6.50 8.01 -3.29
CA SER A 36 -5.22 8.15 -2.60
C SER A 36 -4.84 6.88 -1.82
N VAL A 37 -5.81 6.25 -1.14
CA VAL A 37 -5.63 4.96 -0.46
C VAL A 37 -5.30 3.85 -1.46
N VAL A 38 -6.01 3.77 -2.59
CA VAL A 38 -5.74 2.77 -3.63
C VAL A 38 -4.35 2.93 -4.22
N VAL A 39 -3.91 4.17 -4.47
CA VAL A 39 -2.56 4.47 -4.95
C VAL A 39 -1.52 4.04 -3.90
N ALA A 40 -1.73 4.39 -2.63
CA ALA A 40 -0.83 4.01 -1.54
C ALA A 40 -0.73 2.48 -1.40
N LEU A 41 -1.86 1.76 -1.45
CA LEU A 41 -1.88 0.30 -1.45
C LEU A 41 -1.14 -0.27 -2.67
N GLY A 42 -1.36 0.28 -3.86
CA GLY A 42 -0.65 -0.10 -5.07
C GLY A 42 0.87 0.05 -4.95
N THR A 43 1.33 1.14 -4.33
CA THR A 43 2.75 1.37 -4.07
C THR A 43 3.35 0.37 -3.07
N GLU A 44 2.63 0.02 -2.00
CA GLU A 44 3.08 -0.99 -1.03
C GLU A 44 3.12 -2.40 -1.64
N VAL A 45 2.14 -2.74 -2.48
CA VAL A 45 2.14 -4.00 -3.25
C VAL A 45 3.37 -4.06 -4.16
N TRP A 46 3.70 -2.97 -4.85
CA TRP A 46 4.91 -2.91 -5.67
C TRP A 46 6.19 -3.02 -4.86
N ALA A 47 6.29 -2.33 -3.72
CA ALA A 47 7.44 -2.43 -2.83
C ALA A 47 7.67 -3.87 -2.36
N THR A 48 6.59 -4.59 -2.04
CA THR A 48 6.62 -6.00 -1.67
C THR A 48 7.08 -6.89 -2.84
N LYS A 49 6.51 -6.70 -4.05
CA LYS A 49 6.97 -7.41 -5.26
C LYS A 49 8.44 -7.16 -5.58
N ARG A 50 8.92 -5.93 -5.39
CA ARG A 50 10.34 -5.60 -5.56
C ARG A 50 11.21 -6.36 -4.56
N ARG A 51 10.81 -6.46 -3.30
CA ARG A 51 11.52 -7.26 -2.30
C ARG A 51 11.55 -8.74 -2.68
N MET A 52 10.45 -9.30 -3.19
CA MET A 52 10.44 -10.68 -3.71
C MET A 52 11.45 -10.89 -4.84
N LYS A 53 11.46 -10.01 -5.85
CA LYS A 53 12.45 -10.07 -6.96
C LYS A 53 13.91 -10.01 -6.47
N VAL A 54 14.19 -9.18 -5.47
CA VAL A 54 15.52 -9.09 -4.85
C VAL A 54 15.84 -10.39 -4.12
N MET A 55 14.89 -10.92 -3.34
CA MET A 55 15.04 -12.18 -2.63
C MET A 55 15.33 -13.34 -3.60
N GLU A 56 14.51 -13.51 -4.64
CA GLU A 56 14.74 -14.48 -5.72
C GLU A 56 16.15 -14.34 -6.31
N SER A 57 16.57 -13.11 -6.65
CA SER A 57 17.90 -12.86 -7.22
C SER A 57 19.04 -13.25 -6.27
N LEU A 58 18.85 -13.07 -4.96
CA LEU A 58 19.83 -13.47 -3.94
C LEU A 58 19.82 -14.98 -3.70
N LEU A 59 18.65 -15.61 -3.73
CA LEU A 59 18.46 -17.06 -3.59
C LEU A 59 19.12 -17.82 -4.76
N VAL A 60 18.99 -17.31 -5.99
CA VAL A 60 19.71 -17.86 -7.16
C VAL A 60 21.22 -17.84 -6.96
N LYS A 61 21.79 -16.76 -6.42
CA LYS A 61 23.22 -16.68 -6.08
C LYS A 61 23.64 -17.69 -5.00
N LYS A 62 22.70 -18.22 -4.23
CA LYS A 62 22.91 -19.24 -3.20
C LYS A 62 22.54 -20.66 -3.68
N GLY A 63 22.21 -20.83 -4.96
CA GLY A 63 21.92 -22.13 -5.56
C GLY A 63 20.45 -22.56 -5.54
N ILE A 64 19.54 -21.73 -5.03
CA ILE A 64 18.10 -21.99 -5.12
C ILE A 64 17.58 -21.41 -6.43
N THR A 65 17.13 -22.28 -7.34
CA THR A 65 16.64 -21.86 -8.66
C THR A 65 15.19 -21.39 -8.58
N PRO A 66 14.72 -20.54 -9.53
CA PRO A 66 13.32 -20.15 -9.60
C PRO A 66 12.38 -21.35 -9.72
N ASP A 67 12.79 -22.39 -10.43
CA ASP A 67 12.07 -23.67 -10.55
C ASP A 67 11.76 -24.33 -9.20
N MET A 68 12.67 -24.19 -8.21
CA MET A 68 12.44 -24.72 -6.87
C MET A 68 11.36 -23.96 -6.11
N ILE A 69 11.19 -22.67 -6.40
CA ILE A 69 10.14 -21.83 -5.82
C ILE A 69 8.78 -22.22 -6.41
N GLU A 70 8.70 -22.37 -7.74
CA GLU A 70 7.46 -22.75 -8.43
C GLU A 70 6.99 -24.17 -8.10
N LYS A 71 7.93 -25.08 -7.80
CA LYS A 71 7.65 -26.46 -7.40
C LYS A 71 7.44 -26.63 -5.89
N TYR A 72 7.64 -25.57 -5.10
CA TYR A 72 7.51 -25.66 -3.65
C TYR A 72 6.06 -25.95 -3.27
N VAL A 73 5.85 -27.08 -2.59
CA VAL A 73 4.57 -27.45 -2.00
C VAL A 73 4.70 -27.27 -0.49
N PRO A 74 3.94 -26.34 0.12
CA PRO A 74 3.97 -26.14 1.57
C PRO A 74 3.55 -27.43 2.28
N SER A 75 4.18 -27.73 3.41
CA SER A 75 3.69 -28.76 4.31
C SER A 75 2.32 -28.38 4.90
N ALA A 76 1.59 -29.36 5.44
CA ALA A 76 0.30 -29.11 6.08
C ALA A 76 0.41 -28.10 7.25
N ASP A 77 1.51 -28.16 8.00
CA ASP A 77 1.78 -27.26 9.12
C ASP A 77 2.09 -25.83 8.63
N GLU A 78 2.88 -25.68 7.56
CA GLU A 78 3.17 -24.37 6.96
C GLU A 78 1.92 -23.74 6.37
N ALA A 79 1.10 -24.51 5.64
CA ALA A 79 -0.16 -24.03 5.08
C ALA A 79 -1.12 -23.55 6.19
N ALA A 80 -1.24 -24.30 7.28
CA ALA A 80 -2.08 -23.93 8.42
C ALA A 80 -1.56 -22.65 9.12
N ALA A 81 -0.24 -22.50 9.25
CA ALA A 81 0.37 -21.28 9.79
C ALA A 81 0.10 -20.06 8.89
N TRP A 82 0.24 -20.22 7.57
CA TRP A 82 0.00 -19.15 6.61
C TRP A 82 -1.46 -18.71 6.55
N GLU A 83 -2.40 -19.66 6.62
CA GLU A 83 -3.83 -19.30 6.69
C GLU A 83 -4.16 -18.52 7.97
N LYS A 84 -3.53 -18.88 9.10
CA LYS A 84 -3.67 -18.12 10.35
C LYS A 84 -3.13 -16.68 10.19
N ASP A 85 -1.97 -16.53 9.57
CA ASP A 85 -1.37 -15.21 9.34
C ASP A 85 -2.19 -14.39 8.33
N ARG A 86 -2.71 -15.01 7.27
CA ARG A 86 -3.62 -14.39 6.32
C ARG A 86 -4.90 -13.92 6.98
N ASN A 87 -5.55 -14.77 7.78
CA ASN A 87 -6.78 -14.42 8.48
C ASN A 87 -6.55 -13.24 9.44
N ARG A 88 -5.45 -13.26 10.18
CA ARG A 88 -5.03 -12.14 11.03
C ARG A 88 -4.81 -10.86 10.24
N PHE A 89 -4.14 -10.95 9.08
CA PHE A 89 -3.92 -9.80 8.21
C PHE A 89 -5.25 -9.22 7.69
N ILE A 90 -6.17 -10.07 7.27
CA ILE A 90 -7.50 -9.66 6.81
C ILE A 90 -8.28 -8.97 7.93
N GLU A 91 -8.30 -9.55 9.13
CA GLU A 91 -8.95 -8.97 10.29
C GLU A 91 -8.34 -7.61 10.65
N MET A 92 -7.01 -7.51 10.73
CA MET A 92 -6.36 -6.22 11.03
C MET A 92 -6.59 -5.14 9.95
N THR A 93 -6.62 -5.53 8.68
CA THR A 93 -6.64 -4.58 7.56
C THR A 93 -8.05 -4.18 7.15
N PHE A 94 -9.02 -5.09 7.27
CA PHE A 94 -10.37 -4.90 6.74
C PHE A 94 -11.47 -4.92 7.81
N ASN A 95 -11.17 -5.11 9.10
CA ASN A 95 -12.20 -5.07 10.15
C ASN A 95 -12.93 -3.71 10.21
N ALA A 96 -12.25 -2.62 9.81
CA ALA A 96 -12.89 -1.31 9.66
C ALA A 96 -14.02 -1.25 8.60
N LEU A 97 -14.03 -2.20 7.66
CA LEU A 97 -15.08 -2.37 6.64
C LEU A 97 -16.17 -3.38 7.04
N GLY A 98 -15.94 -4.16 8.10
CA GLY A 98 -17.00 -4.93 8.74
C GLY A 98 -17.95 -4.00 9.50
N ASN A 99 -19.12 -4.50 9.93
CA ASN A 99 -20.11 -3.78 10.77
C ASN A 99 -19.58 -3.37 12.17
N GLU A 100 -18.26 -3.19 12.33
CA GLU A 100 -17.52 -2.85 13.54
C GLU A 100 -16.52 -1.71 13.33
N GLY A 101 -16.60 -0.97 12.22
CA GLY A 101 -15.71 0.17 11.90
C GLY A 101 -15.71 1.34 12.90
N TYR A 102 -16.51 1.28 13.97
CA TYR A 102 -16.51 2.20 15.10
C TYR A 102 -15.47 1.82 16.19
N LEU A 103 -14.87 0.63 16.13
CA LEU A 103 -13.81 0.22 17.06
C LEU A 103 -12.46 0.80 16.60
N SER A 104 -11.71 1.41 17.53
CA SER A 104 -10.38 1.93 17.21
C SER A 104 -9.43 0.79 16.85
N ALA A 105 -8.43 1.05 15.99
CA ALA A 105 -7.39 0.08 15.64
C ALA A 105 -6.59 -0.46 16.85
N SER A 106 -6.70 0.22 18.00
CA SER A 106 -6.09 -0.13 19.29
C SER A 106 -7.02 -0.88 20.25
N ALA A 107 -8.27 -1.13 19.87
CA ALA A 107 -9.21 -1.84 20.72
C ALA A 107 -8.76 -3.29 20.96
N PRO A 108 -8.89 -3.81 22.20
CA PRO A 108 -8.60 -5.21 22.47
C PRO A 108 -9.58 -6.11 21.70
N PHE A 109 -9.04 -7.04 20.91
CA PHE A 109 -9.82 -7.97 20.11
C PHE A 109 -10.37 -9.12 20.98
N PRO A 110 -11.69 -9.26 21.14
CA PRO A 110 -12.26 -10.44 21.76
C PRO A 110 -12.16 -11.61 20.78
N LYS A 111 -11.55 -12.73 21.20
CA LYS A 111 -11.60 -13.98 20.43
C LYS A 111 -13.07 -14.38 20.25
N ARG A 112 -13.56 -14.39 19.02
CA ARG A 112 -14.82 -15.09 18.70
C ARG A 112 -14.55 -16.59 18.81
N GLY A 113 -15.32 -17.25 19.67
CA GLY A 113 -15.32 -18.71 19.85
C GLY A 113 -15.97 -19.44 18.68
#